data_AF-X1QPK7-F1
#
_entry.id   AF-X1QPK7-F1
#
_cell.length_a   1.000
_cell.length_b   1.000
_cell.length_c   1.000
_cell.angle_alpha   90.00
_cell.angle_beta   90.00
_cell.angle_gamma   90.00
#
_symmetry.space_group_name_H-M   'P 1'
#
loop_
_entity.id
_entity.type
_entity.pdbx_description
1 polymer ?
#
loop_
_entity_poly.entity_id
_entity_poly.type
_entity_poly.pdbx_seq_one_letter_code
_entity_poly.pdbx_strand_id
1 'polypeptide(L)' 'TRDELSLFGSWNSYSRPFPGKEWYMTKKFMEEGLLYSKPLISHRIRLMNAKKDLEEIYYKKNKKLIKAMLLID' A
#
# COMPACT_ATOMS: atom_id res chain seq x y z
N THR A 1 -38.01 4.36 -7.95
CA THR A 1 -37.74 3.04 -8.57
C THR A 1 -36.67 2.34 -7.74
N ARG A 2 -36.60 1.00 -7.72
CA ARG A 2 -35.55 0.25 -6.98
C ARG A 2 -34.49 -0.18 -7.99
N ASP A 3 -33.21 0.10 -7.72
CA ASP A 3 -32.13 0.01 -8.72
C ASP A 3 -31.37 -1.34 -8.72
N GLU A 4 -31.80 -2.32 -7.90
CA GLU A 4 -31.27 -3.69 -7.84
C GLU A 4 -29.72 -3.77 -7.78
N LEU A 5 -29.11 -2.84 -7.04
CA LEU A 5 -27.66 -2.76 -6.93
C LEU A 5 -27.07 -3.99 -6.23
N SER A 6 -25.94 -4.47 -6.76
CA SER A 6 -25.12 -5.49 -6.11
C SER A 6 -24.06 -4.82 -5.24
N LEU A 7 -24.02 -5.19 -3.95
CA LEU A 7 -23.02 -4.72 -3.00
C LEU A 7 -22.04 -5.86 -2.69
N PHE A 8 -20.74 -5.61 -2.91
CA PHE A 8 -19.68 -6.56 -2.58
C PHE A 8 -18.79 -6.00 -1.48
N GLY A 9 -18.69 -6.72 -0.37
CA GLY A 9 -17.68 -6.46 0.65
C GLY A 9 -16.34 -7.06 0.24
N SER A 10 -15.24 -6.35 0.51
CA SER A 10 -13.88 -6.87 0.34
C SER A 10 -13.12 -6.76 1.66
N TRP A 11 -12.38 -7.81 2.00
CA TRP A 11 -11.56 -7.85 3.22
C TRP A 11 -10.21 -8.47 2.92
N ASN A 12 -9.14 -7.68 3.10
CA ASN A 12 -7.76 -8.04 2.75
C ASN A 12 -7.60 -8.43 1.26
N SER A 13 -6.55 -9.19 0.95
CA SER A 13 -6.08 -9.47 -0.40
C SER A 13 -5.66 -10.92 -0.57
N TYR A 14 -6.45 -11.86 -0.03
CA TYR A 14 -6.13 -13.30 -0.09
C TYR A 14 -7.23 -14.09 -0.76
N SER A 15 -6.82 -15.08 -1.55
CA SER A 15 -7.72 -16.08 -2.13
C SER A 15 -7.08 -17.47 -2.08
N ARG A 16 -7.86 -18.51 -2.38
CA ARG A 16 -7.34 -19.88 -2.52
C ARG A 16 -6.83 -20.11 -3.95
N PRO A 17 -5.75 -20.88 -4.13
CA PRO A 17 -4.81 -21.35 -3.11
C PRO A 17 -3.97 -20.19 -2.55
N PHE A 18 -3.56 -20.28 -1.28
CA PHE A 18 -2.77 -19.22 -0.64
C PHE A 18 -1.48 -18.90 -1.43
N PRO A 19 -1.10 -17.62 -1.57
CA PRO A 19 -1.77 -16.41 -1.05
C PRO A 19 -2.90 -15.88 -1.94
N GLY A 20 -3.14 -16.50 -3.09
CA GLY A 20 -4.12 -16.09 -4.08
C GLY A 20 -3.49 -15.59 -5.36
N LYS A 21 -4.26 -15.64 -6.46
CA LYS A 21 -3.79 -15.20 -7.78
C LYS A 21 -3.38 -13.72 -7.81
N GLU A 22 -3.99 -12.90 -6.96
CA GLU A 22 -3.82 -11.45 -6.89
C GLU A 22 -2.37 -11.07 -6.59
N TRP A 23 -1.68 -11.86 -5.76
CA TRP A 23 -0.27 -11.65 -5.42
C TRP A 23 0.64 -11.87 -6.62
N TYR A 24 0.46 -13.00 -7.32
CA TYR A 24 1.26 -13.35 -8.49
C TYR A 24 1.00 -12.40 -9.66
N MET A 25 -0.26 -12.02 -9.87
CA MET A 25 -0.64 -11.03 -10.89
C MET A 25 -0.05 -9.65 -10.62
N THR A 26 -0.11 -9.19 -9.37
CA THR A 26 0.47 -7.89 -8.99
C THR A 26 1.97 -7.87 -9.23
N LYS A 27 2.69 -8.94 -8.84
CA LYS A 27 4.12 -9.08 -9.13
C LYS A 27 4.39 -9.01 -10.64
N LYS A 28 3.67 -9.81 -11.44
CA LYS A 28 3.82 -9.83 -12.90
C LYS A 28 3.61 -8.45 -13.51
N PHE A 29 2.57 -7.72 -13.11
CA PHE A 29 2.30 -6.38 -13.63
C PHE A 29 3.37 -5.35 -13.22
N MET A 30 3.97 -5.50 -12.04
CA MET A 30 5.13 -4.68 -11.65
C MET A 30 6.36 -4.99 -12.51
N GLU A 31 6.64 -6.27 -12.77
CA GLU A 31 7.76 -6.72 -13.62
C GLU A 31 7.59 -6.25 -15.08
N GLU A 32 6.37 -6.28 -15.60
CA GLU A 32 6.03 -5.82 -16.95
C GLU A 32 5.92 -4.28 -17.07
N GLY A 33 6.07 -3.54 -15.96
CA GLY A 33 5.94 -2.08 -15.94
C GLY A 33 4.50 -1.56 -16.09
N LEU A 34 3.51 -2.45 -16.12
CA LEU A 34 2.08 -2.12 -16.18
C LEU A 34 1.57 -1.53 -14.85
N LEU A 35 2.26 -1.82 -13.74
CA LEU A 35 1.98 -1.27 -12.43
C LEU A 35 3.21 -0.53 -11.87
N TYR A 36 3.18 0.80 -11.87
CA TYR A 36 4.29 1.64 -11.38
C TYR A 36 3.98 2.28 -10.04
N SER A 37 4.44 1.65 -8.95
CA SER A 37 4.16 2.08 -7.57
C SER A 37 5.16 3.11 -7.01
N LYS A 38 6.31 3.33 -7.66
CA LYS A 38 7.37 4.22 -7.18
C LYS A 38 6.90 5.66 -6.87
N PRO A 39 6.00 6.29 -7.64
CA PRO A 39 5.49 7.63 -7.33
C PRO A 39 4.66 7.71 -6.05
N LEU A 40 4.13 6.58 -5.55
CA LEU A 40 3.39 6.54 -4.29
C LEU A 40 4.32 6.66 -3.08
N ILE A 41 5.62 6.37 -3.24
CA ILE A 41 6.60 6.46 -2.16
C ILE A 41 6.89 7.94 -1.88
N SER A 42 6.21 8.50 -0.88
CA SER A 42 6.40 9.90 -0.51
C SER A 42 7.50 10.11 0.52
N HIS A 43 7.86 9.08 1.30
CA HIS A 43 8.90 9.16 2.33
C HIS A 43 9.76 7.90 2.37
N ARG A 44 11.04 8.07 2.68
CA ARG A 44 11.98 7.00 3.01
C ARG A 44 12.56 7.31 4.38
N ILE A 45 12.40 6.39 5.32
CA ILE A 45 12.72 6.57 6.74
C ILE A 45 13.72 5.49 7.12
N ARG A 46 14.86 5.87 7.69
CA ARG A 46 15.82 4.90 8.23
C ARG A 46 15.23 4.23 9.46
N LEU A 47 15.47 2.93 9.64
CA LEU A 47 14.93 2.17 10.77
C LEU A 47 15.26 2.81 12.13
N MET A 48 16.47 3.32 12.30
CA MET A 48 16.91 4.01 13.52
C MET A 48 16.07 5.25 13.86
N ASN A 49 15.46 5.89 12.86
CA ASN A 49 14.61 7.07 13.03
C ASN A 49 13.12 6.73 13.03
N ALA A 50 12.74 5.46 12.82
CA ALA A 50 11.36 5.06 12.54
C ALA A 50 10.37 5.57 13.60
N LYS A 51 10.68 5.43 14.88
CA LYS A 51 9.81 5.91 15.97
C LYS A 51 9.56 7.42 15.85
N LYS A 52 10.63 8.21 15.82
CA LYS A 52 10.57 9.67 15.77
C LYS A 52 9.83 10.15 14.52
N ASP A 53 10.24 9.68 13.35
CA ASP A 53 9.72 10.17 12.07
C ASP A 53 8.24 9.77 11.87
N LEU A 54 7.85 8.56 12.30
CA LEU A 54 6.45 8.13 12.24
C LEU A 54 5.57 8.86 13.26
N GLU A 55 6.05 9.11 14.48
CA GLU A 55 5.35 9.94 15.46
C GLU A 55 5.17 11.36 14.93
N GLU A 56 6.21 11.97 14.35
CA GLU A 56 6.09 13.29 13.73
C GLU A 56 5.06 13.31 12.58
N ILE A 57 5.01 12.27 11.75
CA ILE A 57 4.02 12.13 10.67
C ILE A 57 2.61 11.97 11.23
N TYR A 58 2.45 11.17 12.29
CA TYR A 58 1.15 10.89 12.91
C TYR A 58 0.59 12.13 13.64
N TYR A 59 1.44 12.87 14.35
CA TYR A 59 1.03 13.97 15.22
C TYR A 59 1.09 15.37 14.56
N LYS A 60 1.85 15.57 13.44
CA LYS A 60 1.96 16.90 12.78
C LYS A 60 1.25 17.01 11.42
N LYS A 61 0.62 18.17 11.22
CA LYS A 61 -0.44 18.50 10.25
C LYS A 61 -0.05 18.89 8.81
N ASN A 62 1.19 18.74 8.32
CA ASN A 62 1.57 19.37 7.04
C ASN A 62 2.43 18.56 6.04
N LYS A 63 2.51 17.23 6.18
CA LYS A 63 3.08 16.40 5.12
C LYS A 63 2.01 15.44 4.59
N LYS A 64 1.67 15.58 3.30
CA LYS A 64 0.85 14.58 2.60
C LYS A 64 1.62 13.26 2.58
N LEU A 65 1.32 12.39 3.53
CA LEU A 65 1.79 11.02 3.52
C LEU A 65 0.98 10.23 2.48
N ILE A 66 1.68 9.50 1.61
CA ILE A 66 1.07 8.54 0.69
C ILE A 66 1.58 7.15 1.08
N LYS A 67 2.90 6.96 1.05
CA LYS A 67 3.57 5.74 1.51
C LYS A 67 4.94 6.09 2.10
N ALA A 68 5.17 5.70 3.34
CA ALA A 68 6.51 5.68 3.94
C ALA A 68 7.14 4.29 3.77
N MET A 69 8.39 4.27 3.29
CA MET A 69 9.21 3.06 3.20
C MET A 69 10.27 3.09 4.30
N LEU A 70 10.26 2.08 5.17
CA LEU A 70 11.33 1.87 6.14
C LEU A 70 12.53 1.25 5.43
N LEU A 71 13.68 1.88 5.58
CA LEU A 71 14.97 1.39 5.09
C LEU A 71 15.70 0.72 6.26
N ILE A 72 16.10 -0.54 6.05
CA ILE A 72 16.62 -1.44 7.09
C ILE A 72 18.17 -1.49 7.05
N ASP A 73 18.78 -0.79 6.09
CA ASP A 73 20.23 -0.64 5.93
C ASP A 73 20.90 0.30 6.97
#